data_AF-A0AAV5XEI2-F1
#
_entry.id   AF-A0AAV5XEI2-F1
#
_cell.length_a   1.000
_cell.length_b   1.000
_cell.length_c   1.000
_cell.angle_alpha   90.00
_cell.angle_beta   90.00
_cell.angle_gamma   90.00
#
_symmetry.space_group_name_H-M   'P 1'
#
loop_
_entity.id
_entity.type
_entity.pdbx_description
1 polymer ?
#
loop_
_entity_poly.entity_id
_entity_poly.type
_entity_poly.pdbx_seq_one_letter_code
_entity_poly.pdbx_strand_id
1 'polypeptide(L)'
;MDAGCRRFAGLAAVVLLAACARAVVPGPPAPPAQTPPAQGPAVQAPPAQPPRKSPPPVEHSGLASWYGKAHQGKRTASGEVYDMGDFTAAHRTLPIGTRLMVTNLDNGQAVEVRVNDRGPFLASRVLDLSYGAARALGGLGSGVIRVKFRVIAAPDGAPVASAPASSGGFSVQVGAFASRTRAEGVRQALEREGSKATVSETVAGDETFYQVRVGPYAGREAAEAEARRLAARGYLAVVVTDR
;
A
#
# COMPACT_ATOMS: atom_id res chain seq x y z
N MET A 1 124.80 -43.96 -3.55
CA MET A 1 123.68 -44.43 -4.37
C MET A 1 122.48 -43.61 -3.99
N ASP A 2 122.04 -42.80 -4.95
CA ASP A 2 121.25 -41.57 -4.82
C ASP A 2 119.74 -41.76 -4.61
N ALA A 3 119.13 -40.72 -4.04
CA ALA A 3 117.70 -40.54 -3.86
C ALA A 3 117.03 -39.97 -5.13
N GLY A 4 115.72 -40.25 -5.32
CA GLY A 4 114.95 -39.53 -6.33
C GLY A 4 113.46 -39.91 -6.50
N CYS A 5 112.62 -38.88 -6.37
CA CYS A 5 111.42 -38.59 -7.18
C CYS A 5 110.00 -39.12 -6.81
N ARG A 6 109.35 -38.37 -5.90
CA ARG A 6 108.00 -37.72 -5.92
C ARG A 6 106.84 -38.27 -6.80
N ARG A 7 105.75 -38.72 -6.16
CA ARG A 7 104.40 -38.09 -5.91
C ARG A 7 103.44 -37.93 -7.11
N PHE A 8 102.27 -38.58 -7.02
CA PHE A 8 101.03 -38.25 -7.74
C PHE A 8 99.86 -38.09 -6.75
N ALA A 9 99.09 -37.01 -6.89
CA ALA A 9 97.90 -36.67 -6.12
C ALA A 9 96.66 -36.75 -7.03
N GLY A 10 95.56 -37.32 -6.52
CA GLY A 10 94.29 -37.46 -7.23
C GLY A 10 93.45 -36.18 -7.22
N LEU A 11 92.71 -35.94 -8.30
CA LEU A 11 91.77 -34.83 -8.46
C LEU A 11 90.37 -35.35 -8.80
N ALA A 12 89.36 -34.76 -8.16
CA ALA A 12 87.94 -35.13 -8.19
C ALA A 12 87.20 -34.55 -9.41
N ALA A 13 86.10 -35.23 -9.78
CA ALA A 13 85.17 -34.88 -10.85
C ALA A 13 84.10 -33.87 -10.40
N VAL A 14 83.68 -32.96 -11.29
CA VAL A 14 82.40 -32.24 -11.21
C VAL A 14 81.77 -32.08 -12.60
N VAL A 15 80.47 -32.34 -12.64
CA VAL A 15 79.56 -32.58 -13.75
C VAL A 15 79.03 -31.28 -14.38
N LEU A 16 78.91 -31.26 -15.71
CA LEU A 16 78.22 -30.22 -16.50
C LEU A 16 76.69 -30.35 -16.41
N LEU A 17 76.00 -29.25 -16.12
CA LEU A 17 74.55 -29.11 -16.32
C LEU A 17 74.27 -27.96 -17.28
N ALA A 18 73.76 -28.30 -18.47
CA ALA A 18 73.31 -27.37 -19.50
C ALA A 18 71.90 -26.84 -19.17
N ALA A 19 71.74 -25.52 -19.15
CA ALA A 19 70.47 -24.85 -18.90
C ALA A 19 69.73 -24.57 -20.22
N CYS A 20 68.58 -25.20 -20.44
CA CYS A 20 67.64 -24.80 -21.49
C CYS A 20 66.54 -23.93 -20.88
N ALA A 21 66.55 -22.62 -21.17
CA ALA A 21 65.44 -21.72 -20.85
C ALA A 21 64.36 -21.82 -21.94
N ARG A 22 63.12 -22.12 -21.54
CA ARG A 22 61.93 -22.07 -22.41
C ARG A 22 61.37 -20.65 -22.43
N ALA A 23 61.24 -20.06 -23.62
CA ALA A 23 60.57 -18.78 -23.82
C ALA A 23 59.05 -18.93 -23.57
N VAL A 24 58.51 -18.14 -22.66
CA VAL A 24 57.06 -18.00 -22.42
C VAL A 24 56.50 -17.02 -23.46
N VAL A 25 55.58 -17.48 -24.30
CA VAL A 25 54.84 -16.62 -25.23
C VAL A 25 53.68 -15.99 -24.45
N PRO A 26 53.53 -14.65 -24.41
CA PRO A 26 52.39 -14.03 -23.76
C PRO A 26 51.12 -14.27 -24.58
N GLY A 27 50.05 -14.71 -23.92
CA GLY A 27 48.72 -14.86 -24.51
C GLY A 27 48.07 -13.50 -24.85
N PRO A 28 47.06 -13.48 -25.73
CA PRO A 28 46.37 -12.25 -26.11
C PRO A 28 45.71 -11.58 -24.89
N PRO A 29 45.62 -10.23 -24.87
CA PRO A 29 45.03 -9.50 -23.76
C PRO A 29 43.55 -9.87 -23.58
N ALA A 30 43.13 -10.02 -22.33
CA ALA A 30 41.74 -10.23 -21.96
C ALA A 30 40.86 -9.06 -22.49
N PRO A 31 39.61 -9.33 -22.91
CA PRO A 31 38.68 -8.27 -23.28
C PRO A 31 38.44 -7.32 -22.10
N PRO A 32 38.19 -6.02 -22.35
CA PRO A 32 37.94 -5.06 -21.29
C PRO A 32 36.73 -5.49 -20.47
N ALA A 33 36.87 -5.40 -19.15
CA ALA A 33 35.80 -5.65 -18.20
C ALA A 33 34.59 -4.78 -18.58
N GLN A 34 33.47 -5.42 -18.91
CA GLN A 34 32.20 -4.72 -19.06
C GLN A 34 31.80 -4.19 -17.69
N THR A 35 31.82 -2.88 -17.52
CA THR A 35 31.29 -2.22 -16.32
C THR A 35 29.82 -2.61 -16.19
N PRO A 36 29.35 -3.10 -15.02
CA PRO A 36 27.93 -3.28 -14.79
C PRO A 36 27.20 -1.96 -15.06
N PRO A 37 26.02 -1.97 -15.69
CA PRO A 37 25.27 -0.74 -15.90
C PRO A 37 25.02 -0.07 -14.56
N ALA A 38 25.29 1.24 -14.53
CA ALA A 38 25.12 2.09 -13.36
C ALA A 38 23.74 1.85 -12.76
N GLN A 39 23.72 1.47 -11.48
CA GLN A 39 22.52 1.47 -10.66
C GLN A 39 21.97 2.90 -10.71
N GLY A 40 20.83 3.09 -11.37
CA GLY A 40 20.06 4.33 -11.25
C GLY A 40 19.84 4.64 -9.78
N PRO A 41 19.71 5.92 -9.39
CA PRO A 41 19.66 6.31 -7.99
C PRO A 41 18.61 5.47 -7.27
N ALA A 42 19.07 4.67 -6.30
CA ALA A 42 18.20 3.95 -5.40
C ALA A 42 17.26 4.99 -4.79
N VAL A 43 15.97 4.92 -5.11
CA VAL A 43 14.95 5.73 -4.45
C VAL A 43 14.99 5.31 -2.99
N GLN A 44 15.69 6.10 -2.19
CA GLN A 44 15.78 5.90 -0.76
C GLN A 44 14.34 5.94 -0.23
N ALA A 45 13.88 4.82 0.33
CA ALA A 45 12.64 4.80 1.08
C ALA A 45 12.74 5.89 2.17
N PRO A 46 11.75 6.78 2.31
CA PRO A 46 11.77 7.79 3.35
C PRO A 46 11.97 7.13 4.73
N PRO A 47 12.79 7.70 5.62
CA PRO A 47 13.00 7.14 6.95
C PRO A 47 11.66 7.02 7.69
N ALA A 48 11.43 5.87 8.32
CA ALA A 48 10.28 5.62 9.17
C ALA A 48 10.25 6.65 10.31
N GLN A 49 9.28 7.57 10.24
CA GLN A 49 9.12 8.60 11.27
C GLN A 49 8.64 7.97 12.58
N PRO A 50 9.19 8.35 13.75
CA PRO A 50 8.67 7.92 15.04
C PRO A 50 7.26 8.49 15.29
N PRO A 51 6.38 7.79 16.02
CA PRO A 51 4.98 8.15 16.12
C PRO A 51 4.80 9.45 16.95
N ARG A 52 4.40 10.53 16.28
CA ARG A 52 3.73 11.65 16.97
C ARG A 52 2.33 11.20 17.34
N LYS A 53 1.91 11.50 18.58
CA LYS A 53 0.59 11.17 19.14
C LYS A 53 -0.51 11.99 18.43
N SER A 54 -0.89 11.55 17.24
CA SER A 54 -2.17 11.88 16.60
C SER A 54 -3.07 10.64 16.71
N PRO A 55 -4.41 10.78 16.83
CA PRO A 55 -5.29 9.63 16.65
C PRO A 55 -4.96 8.97 15.30
N PRO A 56 -4.87 7.63 15.24
CA PRO A 56 -4.42 6.96 14.03
C PRO A 56 -5.38 7.34 12.88
N PRO A 57 -4.86 7.51 11.65
CA PRO A 57 -5.69 7.67 10.46
C PRO A 57 -6.78 6.59 10.44
N VAL A 58 -7.92 6.84 9.81
CA VAL A 58 -8.93 5.77 9.61
C VAL A 58 -8.28 4.68 8.78
N GLU A 59 -7.86 3.62 9.46
CA GLU A 59 -7.19 2.47 8.89
C GLU A 59 -8.26 1.42 8.57
N HIS A 60 -8.40 1.09 7.30
CA HIS A 60 -9.22 -0.02 6.85
C HIS A 60 -8.37 -1.28 6.87
N SER A 61 -8.91 -2.39 7.36
CA SER A 61 -8.20 -3.67 7.41
C SER A 61 -8.99 -4.77 6.73
N GLY A 62 -8.29 -5.73 6.14
CA GLY A 62 -8.90 -6.89 5.49
C GLY A 62 -7.91 -7.68 4.68
N LEU A 63 -8.42 -8.56 3.81
CA LEU A 63 -7.61 -9.38 2.93
C LEU A 63 -7.38 -8.66 1.60
N ALA A 64 -6.13 -8.54 1.18
CA ALA A 64 -5.78 -8.15 -0.17
C ALA A 64 -5.40 -9.38 -0.99
N SER A 65 -5.73 -9.37 -2.27
CA SER A 65 -5.12 -10.28 -3.24
C SER A 65 -4.28 -9.50 -4.25
N TRP A 66 -3.75 -10.16 -5.27
CA TRP A 66 -3.02 -9.48 -6.33
C TRP A 66 -3.28 -10.09 -7.70
N TYR A 67 -3.18 -9.24 -8.73
CA TYR A 67 -3.42 -9.63 -10.11
C TYR A 67 -2.25 -10.44 -10.70
N GLY A 68 -2.56 -11.65 -11.17
CA GLY A 68 -1.60 -12.49 -11.90
C GLY A 68 -1.25 -11.97 -13.31
N LYS A 69 -0.18 -12.52 -13.90
CA LYS A 69 0.35 -12.17 -15.25
C LYS A 69 -0.71 -12.08 -16.36
N ALA A 70 -1.80 -12.84 -16.25
CA ALA A 70 -2.92 -12.83 -17.20
C ALA A 70 -3.66 -11.47 -17.31
N HIS A 71 -3.39 -10.52 -16.42
CA HIS A 71 -3.97 -9.17 -16.46
C HIS A 71 -3.09 -8.16 -17.21
N GLN A 72 -1.80 -8.46 -17.42
CA GLN A 72 -0.86 -7.58 -18.12
C GLN A 72 -1.42 -7.12 -19.47
N GLY A 73 -1.41 -5.81 -19.72
CA GLY A 73 -1.84 -5.25 -21.00
C GLY A 73 -3.35 -5.08 -21.16
N LYS A 74 -4.17 -5.46 -20.18
CA LYS A 74 -5.63 -5.24 -20.21
C LYS A 74 -5.98 -3.84 -19.73
N ARG A 75 -7.12 -3.31 -20.18
CA ARG A 75 -7.63 -2.01 -19.68
C ARG A 75 -8.23 -2.16 -18.29
N THR A 76 -7.94 -1.21 -17.41
CA THR A 76 -8.55 -1.05 -16.09
C THR A 76 -9.78 -0.14 -16.15
N ALA A 77 -10.51 -0.02 -15.04
CA ALA A 77 -11.64 0.91 -14.93
C ALA A 77 -11.24 2.40 -15.03
N SER A 78 -9.98 2.77 -14.81
CA SER A 78 -9.48 4.12 -15.10
C SER A 78 -9.32 4.40 -16.60
N GLY A 79 -9.35 3.35 -17.44
CA GLY A 79 -9.02 3.41 -18.86
C GLY A 79 -7.52 3.22 -19.16
N GLU A 80 -6.67 3.16 -18.13
CA GLU A 80 -5.24 2.86 -18.26
C GLU A 80 -5.01 1.39 -18.64
N VAL A 81 -3.87 1.12 -19.26
CA VAL A 81 -3.40 -0.25 -19.47
C VAL A 81 -2.74 -0.74 -18.18
N TYR A 82 -3.19 -1.88 -17.67
CA TYR A 82 -2.61 -2.50 -16.48
C TYR A 82 -1.17 -2.94 -16.76
N ASP A 83 -0.25 -2.41 -15.94
CA ASP A 83 1.12 -2.87 -15.81
C ASP A 83 1.31 -3.52 -14.44
N MET A 84 1.77 -4.76 -14.44
CA MET A 84 2.04 -5.52 -13.24
C MET A 84 3.23 -5.00 -12.43
N GLY A 85 4.12 -4.22 -13.04
CA GLY A 85 5.26 -3.57 -12.39
C GLY A 85 4.88 -2.32 -11.60
N ASP A 86 3.76 -1.67 -11.96
CA ASP A 86 3.30 -0.44 -11.31
C ASP A 86 2.81 -0.69 -9.90
N PHE A 87 2.68 0.38 -9.10
CA PHE A 87 2.11 0.31 -7.75
C PHE A 87 0.66 0.80 -7.78
N THR A 88 -0.22 -0.10 -8.19
CA THR A 88 -1.64 0.17 -8.38
C THR A 88 -2.51 -0.83 -7.63
N ALA A 89 -3.78 -0.47 -7.43
CA ALA A 89 -4.75 -1.32 -6.76
C ALA A 89 -6.16 -1.13 -7.33
N ALA A 90 -6.99 -2.17 -7.19
CA ALA A 90 -8.43 -2.10 -7.39
C ALA A 90 -9.14 -1.94 -6.04
N HIS A 91 -10.13 -1.03 -6.00
CA HIS A 91 -11.01 -0.86 -4.85
C HIS A 91 -12.46 -0.63 -5.31
N ARG A 92 -13.44 -1.08 -4.51
CA ARG A 92 -14.86 -1.12 -4.92
C ARG A 92 -15.44 0.27 -5.13
N THR A 93 -15.15 1.17 -4.20
CA THR A 93 -15.85 2.45 -4.07
C THR A 93 -14.93 3.65 -4.01
N LEU A 94 -13.62 3.45 -3.91
CA LEU A 94 -12.70 4.60 -3.82
C LEU A 94 -12.62 5.26 -5.19
N PRO A 95 -12.54 6.60 -5.25
CA PRO A 95 -12.31 7.31 -6.49
C PRO A 95 -11.08 6.77 -7.22
N ILE A 96 -11.17 6.69 -8.55
CA ILE A 96 -9.99 6.41 -9.37
C ILE A 96 -9.01 7.57 -9.19
N GLY A 97 -7.73 7.27 -9.00
CA GLY A 97 -6.66 8.23 -8.72
C GLY A 97 -6.32 8.37 -7.23
N THR A 98 -7.14 7.85 -6.32
CA THR A 98 -6.84 7.88 -4.87
C THR A 98 -5.52 7.17 -4.57
N ARG A 99 -4.65 7.77 -3.76
CA ARG A 99 -3.41 7.14 -3.28
C ARG A 99 -3.62 6.57 -1.88
N LEU A 100 -3.15 5.35 -1.67
CA LEU A 100 -3.26 4.60 -0.43
C LEU A 100 -1.88 4.25 0.09
N MET A 101 -1.67 4.37 1.40
CA MET A 101 -0.58 3.67 2.07
C MET A 101 -1.12 2.32 2.56
N VAL A 102 -0.61 1.23 2.02
CA VAL A 102 -0.98 -0.15 2.37
C VAL A 102 0.14 -0.75 3.20
N THR A 103 -0.18 -1.41 4.31
CA THR A 103 0.77 -2.11 5.18
C THR A 103 0.38 -3.57 5.28
N ASN A 104 1.33 -4.47 5.07
CA ASN A 104 1.19 -5.88 5.36
C ASN A 104 1.32 -6.10 6.87
N LEU A 105 0.28 -6.67 7.49
CA LEU A 105 0.21 -6.90 8.92
C LEU A 105 1.09 -8.07 9.38
N ASP A 106 1.53 -8.93 8.47
CA ASP A 106 2.36 -10.09 8.78
C ASP A 106 3.83 -9.73 9.00
N ASN A 107 4.34 -8.69 8.30
CA ASN A 107 5.75 -8.32 8.32
C ASN A 107 6.01 -6.82 8.53
N GLY A 108 4.96 -5.99 8.62
CA GLY A 108 5.05 -4.55 8.84
C GLY A 108 5.50 -3.73 7.62
N GLN A 109 5.76 -4.35 6.47
CA GLN A 109 6.15 -3.64 5.25
C GLN A 109 5.00 -2.80 4.72
N ALA A 110 5.31 -1.65 4.13
CA ALA A 110 4.30 -0.74 3.60
C ALA A 110 4.68 -0.23 2.21
N VAL A 111 3.66 0.02 1.38
CA VAL A 111 3.81 0.53 0.03
C VAL A 111 2.70 1.53 -0.29
N GLU A 112 3.05 2.59 -1.01
CA GLU A 112 2.07 3.51 -1.58
C GLU A 112 1.56 2.95 -2.91
N VAL A 113 0.23 2.93 -3.09
CA VAL A 113 -0.43 2.50 -4.33
C VAL A 113 -1.45 3.51 -4.79
N ARG A 114 -1.72 3.55 -6.10
CA ARG A 114 -2.81 4.33 -6.69
C ARG A 114 -3.98 3.44 -7.08
N VAL A 115 -5.20 3.85 -6.73
CA VAL A 115 -6.42 3.18 -7.17
C VAL A 115 -6.64 3.49 -8.64
N ASN A 116 -6.54 2.50 -9.52
CA ASN A 116 -6.78 2.68 -10.95
C ASN A 116 -7.79 1.69 -11.53
N ASP A 117 -8.40 0.85 -10.68
CA ASP A 117 -9.32 -0.18 -11.12
C ASP A 117 -10.46 -0.43 -10.12
N ARG A 118 -11.45 -1.25 -10.54
CA ARG A 118 -12.61 -1.65 -9.73
C ARG A 118 -12.55 -3.11 -9.35
N GLY A 119 -12.97 -3.40 -8.12
CA GLY A 119 -12.87 -4.72 -7.50
C GLY A 119 -12.36 -4.56 -6.06
N PRO A 120 -12.03 -5.64 -5.34
CA PRO A 120 -12.38 -7.02 -5.62
C PRO A 120 -13.90 -7.26 -5.60
N PHE A 121 -14.39 -8.19 -6.42
CA PHE A 121 -15.82 -8.55 -6.42
C PHE A 121 -16.17 -9.64 -5.38
N LEU A 122 -15.16 -10.30 -4.80
CA LEU A 122 -15.33 -11.23 -3.69
C LEU A 122 -15.39 -10.47 -2.36
N ALA A 123 -16.52 -10.57 -1.64
CA ALA A 123 -16.78 -9.81 -0.41
C ALA A 123 -15.72 -9.97 0.69
N SER A 124 -14.99 -11.09 0.71
CA SER A 124 -13.91 -11.35 1.69
C SER A 124 -12.64 -10.52 1.48
N ARG A 125 -12.47 -9.89 0.31
CA ARG A 125 -11.28 -9.09 -0.03
C ARG A 125 -11.60 -7.61 0.00
N VAL A 126 -10.64 -6.78 0.38
CA VAL A 126 -10.78 -5.31 0.44
C VAL A 126 -9.99 -4.60 -0.66
N LEU A 127 -8.93 -5.23 -1.18
CA LEU A 127 -8.07 -4.71 -2.24
C LEU A 127 -7.60 -5.83 -3.17
N ASP A 128 -7.40 -5.51 -4.45
CA ASP A 128 -6.59 -6.31 -5.36
C ASP A 128 -5.39 -5.46 -5.80
N LEU A 129 -4.18 -5.88 -5.42
CA LEU A 129 -2.93 -5.18 -5.67
C LEU A 129 -2.34 -5.57 -7.02
N SER A 130 -1.50 -4.71 -7.58
CA SER A 130 -0.58 -5.11 -8.63
C SER A 130 0.45 -6.12 -8.12
N TYR A 131 1.06 -6.88 -9.02
CA TYR A 131 2.15 -7.79 -8.67
C TYR A 131 3.33 -7.04 -8.03
N GLY A 132 3.69 -5.87 -8.57
CA GLY A 132 4.75 -5.01 -8.06
C GLY A 132 4.51 -4.56 -6.62
N ALA A 133 3.28 -4.13 -6.30
CA ALA A 133 2.89 -3.73 -4.95
C ALA A 133 2.87 -4.92 -3.98
N ALA A 134 2.31 -6.07 -4.39
CA ALA A 134 2.30 -7.28 -3.58
C ALA A 134 3.72 -7.81 -3.28
N ARG A 135 4.63 -7.69 -4.26
CA ARG A 135 6.05 -8.01 -4.10
C ARG A 135 6.73 -7.07 -3.10
N ALA A 136 6.48 -5.77 -3.19
CA ALA A 136 7.03 -4.77 -2.27
C ALA A 136 6.55 -4.98 -0.81
N LEU A 137 5.34 -5.51 -0.64
CA LEU A 137 4.78 -5.91 0.66
C LEU A 137 5.28 -7.27 1.17
N GLY A 138 6.12 -7.98 0.41
CA GLY A 138 6.58 -9.33 0.76
C GLY A 138 5.45 -10.36 0.82
N GLY A 139 4.35 -10.12 0.09
CA GLY A 139 3.09 -10.89 0.19
C GLY A 139 2.81 -11.85 -0.97
N LEU A 140 3.82 -12.21 -1.77
CA LEU A 140 3.61 -13.07 -2.94
C LEU A 140 3.32 -14.54 -2.58
N GLY A 141 3.84 -15.04 -1.45
CA GLY A 141 3.86 -16.48 -1.14
C GLY A 141 2.48 -17.12 -0.97
N SER A 142 1.57 -16.48 -0.24
CA SER A 142 0.24 -17.01 0.11
C SER A 142 -0.86 -16.66 -0.90
N GLY A 143 -0.59 -15.77 -1.87
CA GLY A 143 -1.60 -15.23 -2.80
C GLY A 143 -2.65 -14.29 -2.17
N VAL A 144 -2.71 -14.24 -0.83
CA VAL A 144 -3.58 -13.37 -0.04
C VAL A 144 -2.78 -12.76 1.10
N ILE A 145 -2.94 -11.46 1.33
CA ILE A 145 -2.16 -10.66 2.27
C ILE A 145 -3.11 -10.04 3.30
N ARG A 146 -2.81 -10.16 4.59
CA ARG A 146 -3.52 -9.39 5.62
C ARG A 146 -3.01 -7.96 5.58
N VAL A 147 -3.85 -7.03 5.17
CA VAL A 147 -3.45 -5.63 5.02
C VAL A 147 -4.24 -4.71 5.92
N LYS A 148 -3.58 -3.63 6.31
CA LYS A 148 -4.23 -2.38 6.70
C LYS A 148 -3.90 -1.31 5.67
N PHE A 149 -4.81 -0.39 5.40
CA PHE A 149 -4.52 0.73 4.50
C PHE A 149 -5.23 2.01 4.91
N ARG A 150 -4.67 3.14 4.50
CA ARG A 150 -5.23 4.49 4.68
C ARG A 150 -5.12 5.29 3.40
N VAL A 151 -6.03 6.23 3.19
CA VAL A 151 -5.93 7.22 2.10
C VAL A 151 -4.86 8.25 2.44
N ILE A 152 -3.96 8.53 1.48
CA ILE A 152 -2.88 9.51 1.60
C ILE A 152 -2.93 10.62 0.54
N ALA A 153 -3.75 10.47 -0.51
CA ALA A 153 -4.09 11.58 -1.40
C ALA A 153 -5.40 11.31 -2.16
N ALA A 154 -6.13 12.36 -2.47
CA ALA A 154 -7.25 12.34 -3.41
C ALA A 154 -6.75 12.35 -4.88
N PRO A 155 -7.60 12.04 -5.88
CA PRO A 155 -7.22 12.00 -7.30
C PRO A 155 -6.55 13.27 -7.83
N ASP A 156 -6.95 14.45 -7.34
CA ASP A 156 -6.44 15.75 -7.79
C ASP A 156 -5.08 16.13 -7.17
N GLY A 157 -4.37 15.15 -6.61
CA GLY A 157 -3.01 15.33 -6.11
C GLY A 157 -2.90 16.15 -4.82
N ALA A 158 -4.01 16.70 -4.32
CA ALA A 158 -4.08 17.35 -3.00
C ALA A 158 -3.55 16.37 -1.95
N PRO A 159 -2.37 16.63 -1.36
CA PRO A 159 -1.88 15.80 -0.28
C PRO A 159 -2.90 15.91 0.85
N VAL A 160 -3.38 14.77 1.37
CA VAL A 160 -4.13 14.79 2.63
C VAL A 160 -3.11 15.03 3.74
N ALA A 161 -2.61 16.27 3.82
CA ALA A 161 -1.75 16.74 4.88
C ALA A 161 -2.59 16.70 6.15
N SER A 162 -2.47 15.59 6.92
CA SER A 162 -3.19 15.33 8.17
C SER A 162 -4.47 16.15 8.27
N ALA A 163 -5.39 15.90 7.33
CA ALA A 163 -6.66 16.60 7.34
C ALA A 163 -7.24 16.40 8.75
N PRO A 164 -7.74 17.45 9.44
CA PRO A 164 -8.44 17.25 10.69
C PRO A 164 -9.44 16.15 10.42
N ALA A 165 -9.48 15.14 11.29
CA ALA A 165 -10.23 13.92 11.09
C ALA A 165 -11.65 14.22 10.58
N SER A 166 -11.84 14.14 9.27
CA SER A 166 -13.07 13.66 8.68
C SER A 166 -12.93 12.13 8.65
N SER A 167 -12.76 11.54 9.84
CA SER A 167 -13.42 10.28 10.12
C SER A 167 -14.87 10.54 9.79
N GLY A 168 -15.37 9.98 8.68
CA GLY A 168 -16.79 10.04 8.36
C GLY A 168 -17.57 9.74 9.63
N GLY A 169 -18.23 10.76 10.17
CA GLY A 169 -19.01 10.63 11.38
C GLY A 169 -20.02 9.51 11.16
N PHE A 170 -20.25 8.68 12.16
CA PHE A 170 -21.45 7.87 12.12
C PHE A 170 -22.60 8.81 12.45
N SER A 171 -23.65 8.80 11.65
CA SER A 171 -24.90 9.47 12.00
C SER A 171 -26.02 8.45 11.97
N VAL A 172 -27.09 8.73 12.68
CA VAL A 172 -28.28 7.89 12.69
C VAL A 172 -29.31 8.58 11.80
N GLN A 173 -29.60 7.99 10.64
CA GLN A 173 -30.67 8.48 9.79
C GLN A 173 -32.01 8.06 10.38
N VAL A 174 -32.85 9.07 10.65
CA VAL A 174 -34.18 8.91 11.27
C VAL A 174 -35.30 8.86 10.23
N GLY A 175 -35.04 9.40 9.04
CA GLY A 175 -35.99 9.35 7.92
C GLY A 175 -35.57 10.20 6.73
N ALA A 176 -36.25 10.00 5.61
CA ALA A 176 -36.19 10.86 4.42
C ALA A 176 -37.61 11.27 4.05
N PHE A 177 -37.87 12.57 3.92
CA PHE A 177 -39.21 13.12 3.72
C PHE A 177 -39.26 13.93 2.43
N ALA A 178 -40.34 13.81 1.66
CA ALA A 178 -40.57 14.66 0.48
C ALA A 178 -40.92 16.13 0.85
N SER A 179 -41.25 16.41 2.12
CA SER A 179 -41.62 17.75 2.58
C SER A 179 -40.63 18.25 3.62
N ARG A 180 -40.05 19.44 3.37
CA ARG A 180 -39.14 20.11 4.30
C ARG A 180 -39.77 20.37 5.65
N THR A 181 -41.03 20.82 5.67
CA THR A 181 -41.77 21.10 6.92
C THR A 181 -41.92 19.87 7.79
N ARG A 182 -42.16 18.69 7.19
CA ARG A 182 -42.22 17.42 7.94
C ARG A 182 -40.85 17.00 8.48
N ALA A 183 -39.79 17.11 7.68
CA ALA A 183 -38.42 16.82 8.13
C ALA A 183 -37.99 17.74 9.29
N GLU A 184 -38.33 19.02 9.19
CA GLU A 184 -38.04 20.03 10.20
C GLU A 184 -38.82 19.78 11.50
N GLY A 185 -40.08 19.34 11.40
CA GLY A 185 -40.86 18.90 12.56
C GLY A 185 -40.22 17.73 13.30
N VAL A 186 -39.67 16.75 12.56
CA VAL A 186 -38.94 15.62 13.15
C VAL A 186 -37.62 16.06 13.77
N ARG A 187 -36.86 16.95 13.11
CA ARG A 187 -35.62 17.54 13.68
C ARG A 187 -35.91 18.20 15.02
N GLN A 188 -36.93 19.06 15.08
CA GLN A 188 -37.29 19.76 16.32
C GLN A 188 -37.78 18.81 17.42
N ALA A 189 -38.51 17.75 17.07
CA ALA A 189 -38.90 16.73 18.04
C ALA A 189 -37.66 16.06 18.65
N LEU A 190 -36.72 15.61 17.82
CA LEU A 190 -35.47 14.99 18.26
C LEU A 190 -34.61 15.94 19.12
N GLU A 191 -34.57 17.23 18.81
CA GLU A 191 -33.83 18.22 19.60
C GLU A 191 -34.43 18.46 20.98
N ARG A 192 -35.78 18.53 21.10
CA ARG A 192 -36.45 18.61 22.41
C ARG A 192 -36.17 17.39 23.29
N GLU A 193 -35.86 16.27 22.65
CA GLU A 193 -35.51 15.01 23.28
C GLU A 193 -34.00 14.87 23.59
N GLY A 194 -33.22 15.91 23.30
CA GLY A 194 -31.79 15.99 23.58
C GLY A 194 -30.90 15.35 22.52
N SER A 195 -31.43 14.97 21.36
CA SER A 195 -30.64 14.49 20.23
C SER A 195 -30.17 15.65 19.35
N LYS A 196 -28.91 15.62 18.90
CA LYS A 196 -28.39 16.61 17.95
C LYS A 196 -28.80 16.22 16.53
N ALA A 197 -29.90 16.77 16.03
CA ALA A 197 -30.47 16.42 14.73
C ALA A 197 -30.17 17.46 13.64
N THR A 198 -29.97 17.02 12.41
CA THR A 198 -29.76 17.85 11.22
C THR A 198 -30.70 17.43 10.10
N VAL A 199 -31.08 18.39 9.25
CA VAL A 199 -31.82 18.14 8.00
C VAL A 199 -30.90 18.47 6.85
N SER A 200 -30.76 17.53 5.91
CA SER A 200 -29.98 17.71 4.68
C SER A 200 -30.85 17.43 3.47
N GLU A 201 -30.69 18.25 2.44
CA GLU A 201 -31.35 18.02 1.15
C GLU A 201 -30.59 16.96 0.35
N THR A 202 -31.30 16.05 -0.30
CA THR A 202 -30.72 15.03 -1.16
C THR A 202 -31.61 14.83 -2.38
N VAL A 203 -31.00 14.92 -3.56
CA VAL A 203 -31.67 14.70 -4.84
C VAL A 203 -31.50 13.23 -5.23
N ALA A 204 -32.60 12.55 -5.56
CA ALA A 204 -32.60 11.19 -6.09
C ALA A 204 -33.39 11.17 -7.40
N GLY A 205 -32.68 11.17 -8.53
CA GLY A 205 -33.30 11.39 -9.85
C GLY A 205 -33.75 12.85 -9.98
N ASP A 206 -35.03 13.05 -10.29
CA ASP A 206 -35.66 14.37 -10.41
C ASP A 206 -36.41 14.82 -9.13
N GLU A 207 -36.37 14.02 -8.06
CA GLU A 207 -37.07 14.30 -6.81
C GLU A 207 -36.11 14.73 -5.69
N THR A 208 -36.51 15.79 -4.98
CA THR A 208 -35.80 16.30 -3.79
C THR A 208 -36.39 15.70 -2.51
N PHE A 209 -35.52 15.09 -1.70
CA PHE A 209 -35.85 14.56 -0.38
C PHE A 209 -35.07 15.29 0.71
N TYR A 210 -35.68 15.40 1.89
CA TYR A 210 -35.09 15.96 3.10
C TYR A 210 -34.76 14.85 4.08
N GLN A 211 -33.48 14.54 4.24
CA GLN A 211 -32.98 13.52 5.14
C GLN A 211 -32.78 14.10 6.54
N VAL A 212 -33.33 13.43 7.56
CA VAL A 212 -33.11 13.76 8.96
C VAL A 212 -32.08 12.81 9.55
N ARG A 213 -31.01 13.36 10.11
CA ARG A 213 -29.93 12.60 10.74
C ARG A 213 -29.67 13.08 12.16
N VAL A 214 -29.16 12.21 13.02
CA VAL A 214 -28.72 12.53 14.38
C VAL A 214 -27.23 12.22 14.50
N GLY A 215 -26.45 13.16 15.03
CA GLY A 215 -24.99 13.05 15.13
C GLY A 215 -24.27 14.37 14.79
N PRO A 216 -22.98 14.32 14.41
CA PRO A 216 -22.15 13.14 14.14
C PRO A 216 -21.65 12.43 15.41
N TYR A 217 -21.36 11.13 15.28
CA TYR A 217 -20.77 10.27 16.30
C TYR A 217 -19.37 9.80 15.87
N ALA A 218 -18.43 9.78 16.82
CA ALA A 218 -17.05 9.41 16.58
C ALA A 218 -16.84 7.92 16.26
N GLY A 219 -17.83 7.06 16.53
CA GLY A 219 -17.72 5.62 16.33
C GLY A 219 -19.08 4.96 16.10
N ARG A 220 -19.05 3.82 15.40
CA ARG A 220 -20.22 2.99 15.09
C ARG A 220 -21.00 2.63 16.34
N GLU A 221 -20.31 2.23 17.41
CA GLU A 221 -20.93 1.84 18.67
C GLU A 221 -21.77 2.96 19.29
N ALA A 222 -21.27 4.19 19.28
CA ALA A 222 -22.00 5.36 19.79
C ALA A 222 -23.23 5.68 18.93
N ALA A 223 -23.13 5.54 17.61
CA ALA A 223 -24.27 5.70 16.71
C ALA A 223 -25.29 4.55 16.86
N GLU A 224 -24.85 3.31 17.08
CA GLU A 224 -25.73 2.16 17.33
C GLU A 224 -26.45 2.28 18.66
N ALA A 225 -25.78 2.82 19.70
CA ALA A 225 -26.41 3.13 20.98
C ALA A 225 -27.51 4.18 20.83
N GLU A 226 -27.25 5.25 20.07
CA GLU A 226 -28.29 6.24 19.76
C GLU A 226 -29.41 5.65 18.91
N ALA A 227 -29.09 4.85 17.89
CA ALA A 227 -30.09 4.24 17.04
C ALA A 227 -31.05 3.34 17.85
N ARG A 228 -30.53 2.55 18.80
CA ARG A 228 -31.35 1.76 19.73
C ARG A 228 -32.24 2.65 20.61
N ARG A 229 -31.72 3.79 21.09
CA ARG A 229 -32.48 4.75 21.90
C ARG A 229 -33.64 5.37 21.11
N LEU A 230 -33.40 5.77 19.85
CA LEU A 230 -34.41 6.33 18.97
C LEU A 230 -35.45 5.28 18.54
N ALA A 231 -35.00 4.05 18.24
CA ALA A 231 -35.89 2.94 17.91
C ALA A 231 -36.85 2.58 19.05
N ALA A 232 -36.38 2.59 20.30
CA ALA A 232 -37.21 2.36 21.48
C ALA A 232 -38.34 3.40 21.67
N ARG A 233 -38.26 4.53 20.96
CA ARG A 233 -39.23 5.63 20.99
C ARG A 233 -40.10 5.68 19.73
N GLY A 234 -39.99 4.67 18.86
CA GLY A 234 -40.79 4.54 17.65
C GLY A 234 -40.22 5.22 16.41
N TYR A 235 -38.99 5.74 16.47
CA TYR A 235 -38.31 6.27 15.29
C TYR A 235 -37.66 5.16 14.47
N LEU A 236 -37.74 5.24 13.15
CA LEU A 236 -36.91 4.40 12.26
C LEU A 236 -35.48 4.93 12.32
N ALA A 237 -34.53 4.16 12.85
CA ALA A 237 -33.18 4.65 13.11
C ALA A 237 -32.13 3.73 12.50
N VAL A 238 -31.42 4.21 11.47
CA VAL A 238 -30.41 3.44 10.74
C VAL A 238 -29.06 4.12 10.85
N VAL A 239 -28.04 3.40 11.32
CA VAL A 239 -26.67 3.92 11.37
C VAL A 239 -26.11 4.04 9.96
N VAL A 240 -25.72 5.25 9.58
CA VAL A 240 -25.11 5.59 8.29
C VAL A 240 -23.75 6.23 8.51
N THR A 241 -22.88 6.10 7.53
CA THR A 241 -21.58 6.79 7.52
C THR A 241 -21.73 8.11 6.78
N ASP A 242 -21.38 9.22 7.41
CA ASP A 242 -21.25 10.51 6.75
C ASP A 242 -20.08 10.41 5.77
N ARG A 243 -20.37 10.48 4.47
CA ARG A 243 -19.39 10.43 3.37
C ARG A 243 -18.92 11.82 3.00
#